data_AF-R9LIU4-F1
#
_entry.id   AF-R9LIU4-F1
#
_cell.length_a   1.000
_cell.length_b   1.000
_cell.length_c   1.000
_cell.angle_alpha   90.00
_cell.angle_beta   90.00
_cell.angle_gamma   90.00
#
_symmetry.space_group_name_H-M   'P 1'
#
loop_
_entity.id
_entity.type
_entity.pdbx_description
1 polymer ?
#
loop_
_entity_poly.entity_id
_entity_poly.type
_entity_poly.pdbx_seq_one_letter_code
_entity_poly.pdbx_strand_id
1 'polypeptide(L)'
;MTQQQPEPNSTSANAIKICAYCGEAKPLGEFLRRTGKRSGKGSRRGACRSCRALRKRQQAAQAQAALPQAAAAEPAGAALAAPAKAPAPAAPSGDGRASEAAAAGPSAPPGAEAGAAGTAKAARKRRSKKAAAQIAAVQVGASASAAAPAGAAGRHGGEAAPTKRRIKRALPAPPPKAEGPDIRTLRPNRNGMIRLRGRTDKGRRWQQEIDYDLAVTLVREHMAVVVNPFTIRRLYTNKAFRHYILTRDHYTCFFCGEYGDTIDHLLPRAKGGHTTPVNCVCACNLCNQSKADRWLDEFMQDDA
;
A
#
# COMPACT_ATOMS: atom_id res chain seq x y z
N MET A 1 58.96 -37.29 -10.51
CA MET A 1 57.63 -36.81 -10.97
C MET A 1 56.81 -36.46 -9.75
N THR A 2 57.03 -35.26 -9.20
CA THR A 2 56.37 -34.80 -7.97
C THR A 2 55.14 -34.01 -8.38
N GLN A 3 53.96 -34.58 -8.19
CA GLN A 3 52.69 -33.92 -8.54
C GLN A 3 52.38 -32.84 -7.50
N GLN A 4 52.45 -31.59 -7.92
CA GLN A 4 51.98 -30.42 -7.17
C GLN A 4 50.46 -30.49 -7.01
N GLN A 5 49.98 -30.41 -5.77
CA GLN A 5 48.57 -30.19 -5.44
C GLN A 5 48.20 -28.72 -5.73
N PRO A 6 46.98 -28.43 -6.23
CA PRO A 6 46.52 -27.05 -6.39
C PRO A 6 46.06 -26.46 -5.05
N GLU A 7 46.71 -25.36 -4.65
CA GLU A 7 46.38 -24.52 -3.49
C GLU A 7 44.91 -24.03 -3.53
N PRO A 8 44.14 -24.12 -2.42
CA PRO A 8 42.80 -23.55 -2.35
C PRO A 8 42.89 -22.01 -2.27
N ASN A 9 42.46 -21.35 -3.36
CA ASN A 9 42.39 -19.90 -3.52
C ASN A 9 41.65 -19.22 -2.34
N SER A 10 42.41 -18.68 -1.39
CA SER A 10 41.97 -18.17 -0.08
C SER A 10 41.56 -16.69 -0.08
N THR A 11 41.09 -16.16 -1.22
CA THR A 11 40.93 -14.70 -1.40
C THR A 11 39.55 -14.13 -1.00
N SER A 12 38.70 -14.85 -0.25
CA SER A 12 37.33 -14.35 0.08
C SER A 12 36.92 -14.39 1.56
N ALA A 13 37.73 -14.95 2.45
CA ALA A 13 37.38 -15.09 3.87
C ALA A 13 37.60 -13.80 4.69
N ASN A 14 38.53 -12.93 4.28
CA ASN A 14 38.95 -11.74 5.04
C ASN A 14 38.57 -10.39 4.42
N ALA A 15 37.67 -10.37 3.43
CA ALA A 15 37.21 -9.11 2.88
C ALA A 15 36.40 -8.33 3.94
N ILE A 16 36.81 -7.08 4.19
CA ILE A 16 36.20 -6.16 5.15
C ILE A 16 35.31 -5.17 4.38
N LYS A 17 34.18 -4.79 4.97
CA LYS A 17 33.23 -3.82 4.42
C LYS A 17 32.72 -2.89 5.51
N ILE A 18 32.59 -1.61 5.18
CA ILE A 18 32.03 -0.59 6.08
C ILE A 18 30.50 -0.68 6.11
N CYS A 19 29.93 -0.68 7.31
CA CYS A 19 28.49 -0.64 7.50
C CYS A 19 27.93 0.75 7.18
N ALA A 20 26.93 0.83 6.30
CA ALA A 20 26.26 2.09 5.95
C ALA A 20 25.41 2.71 7.07
N TYR A 21 25.31 2.06 8.24
CA TYR A 21 24.54 2.54 9.39
C TYR A 21 25.42 2.93 10.57
N CYS A 22 26.34 2.05 10.98
CA CYS A 22 27.22 2.32 12.13
C CYS A 22 28.62 2.82 11.74
N GLY A 23 28.99 2.86 10.46
CA GLY A 23 30.31 3.30 10.01
C GLY A 23 31.48 2.36 10.34
N GLU A 24 31.25 1.32 11.14
CA GLU A 24 32.29 0.35 11.51
C GLU A 24 32.66 -0.58 10.35
N ALA A 25 33.96 -0.88 10.24
CA ALA A 25 34.51 -1.87 9.32
C ALA A 25 34.29 -3.30 9.89
N LYS A 26 33.55 -4.13 9.15
CA LYS A 26 33.19 -5.50 9.58
C LYS A 26 33.50 -6.52 8.48
N PRO A 27 33.77 -7.80 8.82
CA PRO A 27 34.00 -8.83 7.81
C PRO A 27 32.76 -9.06 6.94
N LEU A 28 32.92 -9.49 5.68
CA LEU A 28 31.80 -9.71 4.74
C LEU A 28 30.74 -10.69 5.26
N GLY A 29 31.07 -11.59 6.20
CA GLY A 29 30.14 -12.50 6.86
C GLY A 29 29.03 -11.78 7.66
N GLU A 30 29.35 -10.60 8.19
CA GLU A 30 28.42 -9.73 8.92
C GLU A 30 27.39 -9.06 8.00
N PHE A 31 27.53 -9.19 6.68
CA PHE A 31 26.62 -8.63 5.70
C PHE A 31 25.81 -9.73 4.99
N LEU A 32 24.49 -9.61 5.06
CA LEU A 32 23.56 -10.49 4.34
C LEU A 32 23.75 -10.38 2.81
N ARG A 33 23.64 -11.51 2.11
CA ARG A 33 23.66 -11.55 0.64
C ARG A 33 22.43 -10.83 0.06
N ARG A 34 22.60 -10.17 -1.09
CA ARG A 34 21.46 -9.73 -1.91
C ARG A 34 20.88 -10.95 -2.62
N THR A 35 19.55 -11.02 -2.64
CA THR A 35 18.79 -12.08 -3.31
C THR A 35 18.14 -11.49 -4.56
N GLY A 36 18.20 -12.21 -5.69
CA GLY A 36 17.54 -11.83 -6.94
C GLY A 36 18.33 -12.23 -8.19
N LYS A 37 17.63 -12.49 -9.30
CA LYS A 37 18.20 -12.96 -10.58
C LYS A 37 19.31 -12.06 -11.16
N ARG A 38 19.36 -10.78 -10.78
CA ARG A 38 20.37 -9.80 -11.22
C ARG A 38 21.50 -9.55 -10.21
N SER A 39 21.50 -10.23 -9.06
CA SER A 39 22.52 -10.03 -8.03
C SER A 39 23.72 -10.93 -8.30
N GLY A 40 24.90 -10.34 -8.52
CA GLY A 40 26.15 -11.10 -8.71
C GLY A 40 26.50 -11.96 -7.49
N LYS A 41 27.26 -13.05 -7.75
CA LYS A 41 27.67 -14.09 -6.79
C LYS A 41 28.71 -13.53 -5.78
N GLY A 42 28.27 -12.61 -4.94
CA GLY A 42 29.15 -11.82 -4.05
C GLY A 42 28.51 -10.52 -3.57
N SER A 43 27.40 -10.08 -4.17
CA SER A 43 26.72 -8.83 -3.79
C SER A 43 26.15 -8.93 -2.37
N ARG A 44 26.73 -8.14 -1.45
CA ARG A 44 26.25 -8.00 -0.06
C ARG A 44 25.43 -6.73 0.13
N ARG A 45 24.51 -6.76 1.08
CA ARG A 45 23.74 -5.57 1.51
C ARG A 45 24.66 -4.54 2.19
N GLY A 46 24.21 -3.29 2.30
CA GLY A 46 25.01 -2.20 2.89
C GLY A 46 25.02 -2.16 4.42
N ALA A 47 24.06 -2.83 5.08
CA ALA A 47 23.93 -2.85 6.53
C ALA A 47 24.44 -4.17 7.11
N CYS A 48 25.17 -4.12 8.22
CA CYS A 48 25.55 -5.31 9.00
C CYS A 48 24.32 -5.95 9.69
N ARG A 49 24.48 -7.20 10.15
CA ARG A 49 23.42 -7.96 10.81
C ARG A 49 22.91 -7.28 12.08
N SER A 50 23.80 -6.73 12.91
CA SER A 50 23.43 -6.09 14.17
C SER A 50 22.57 -4.83 13.96
N CYS A 51 22.98 -3.93 13.06
CA CYS A 51 22.18 -2.73 12.73
C CYS A 51 20.79 -3.08 12.16
N ARG A 52 20.69 -4.16 11.36
CA ARG A 52 19.39 -4.64 10.89
C ARG A 52 18.52 -5.19 12.00
N ALA A 53 19.09 -5.98 12.90
CA ALA A 53 18.37 -6.53 14.05
C ALA A 53 17.90 -5.41 14.99
N LEU A 54 18.73 -4.40 15.24
CA LEU A 54 18.36 -3.23 16.03
C LEU A 54 17.20 -2.46 15.39
N ARG A 55 17.28 -2.13 14.10
CA ARG A 55 16.18 -1.46 13.39
C ARG A 55 14.90 -2.28 13.36
N LYS A 56 14.98 -3.60 13.19
CA LYS A 56 13.80 -4.48 13.24
C LYS A 56 13.15 -4.44 14.62
N ARG A 57 13.93 -4.44 15.70
CA ARG A 57 13.43 -4.27 17.07
C ARG A 57 12.83 -2.89 17.30
N GLN A 58 13.47 -1.83 16.84
CA GLN A 58 12.94 -0.46 16.91
C GLN A 58 11.62 -0.32 16.15
N GLN A 59 11.51 -0.89 14.95
CA GLN A 59 10.27 -0.90 14.17
C GLN A 59 9.16 -1.71 14.86
N ALA A 60 9.49 -2.84 15.48
CA ALA A 60 8.54 -3.62 16.26
C ALA A 60 8.06 -2.86 17.50
N ALA A 61 8.96 -2.18 18.22
CA ALA A 61 8.63 -1.36 19.38
C ALA A 61 7.76 -0.14 18.98
N GLN A 62 8.09 0.54 17.87
CA GLN A 62 7.27 1.63 17.33
C GLN A 62 5.88 1.14 16.89
N ALA A 63 5.79 -0.05 16.29
CA ALA A 63 4.51 -0.64 15.92
C ALA A 63 3.67 -1.00 17.16
N GLN A 64 4.29 -1.48 18.24
CA GLN A 64 3.64 -1.80 19.52
C GLN A 64 3.19 -0.53 20.26
N ALA A 65 4.01 0.52 20.28
CA ALA A 65 3.67 1.82 20.86
C ALA A 65 2.58 2.57 20.08
N ALA A 66 2.40 2.25 18.79
CA ALA A 66 1.35 2.82 17.95
C ALA A 66 -0.01 2.11 18.08
N LEU A 67 -0.12 1.03 18.86
CA LEU A 67 -1.43 0.52 19.28
C LEU A 67 -2.03 1.48 20.31
N PRO A 68 -3.29 1.92 20.15
CA PRO A 68 -3.93 2.78 21.13
C PRO A 68 -4.01 2.03 22.45
N GLN A 69 -3.43 2.60 23.51
CA GLN A 69 -3.63 2.12 24.88
C GLN A 69 -5.13 2.24 25.16
N ALA A 70 -5.81 1.10 25.21
CA ALA A 70 -7.16 1.03 25.73
C ALA A 70 -7.07 1.50 27.19
N ALA A 71 -7.65 2.67 27.45
CA ALA A 71 -7.78 3.20 28.80
C ALA A 71 -8.39 2.13 29.70
N ALA A 72 -7.73 1.91 30.84
CA ALA A 72 -8.21 1.08 31.92
C ALA A 72 -9.64 1.49 32.28
N ALA A 73 -10.56 0.54 32.18
CA ALA A 73 -11.88 0.67 32.78
C ALA A 73 -11.73 0.35 34.27
N GLU A 74 -11.95 1.35 35.11
CA GLU A 74 -12.14 1.22 36.55
C GLU A 74 -13.34 0.29 36.85
N PRO A 75 -13.27 -0.59 37.88
CA PRO A 75 -14.39 -1.45 38.23
C PRO A 75 -15.35 -0.71 39.17
N ALA A 76 -16.50 -0.28 38.66
CA ALA A 76 -17.62 0.14 39.51
C ALA A 76 -18.39 -1.10 39.99
N GLY A 77 -18.34 -1.34 41.31
CA GLY A 77 -19.09 -2.40 41.99
C GLY A 77 -20.42 -1.92 42.60
N ALA A 78 -21.27 -2.93 42.86
CA ALA A 78 -22.45 -2.98 43.74
C ALA A 78 -23.74 -2.26 43.27
N ALA A 79 -24.96 -2.76 43.48
CA ALA A 79 -25.55 -4.06 43.88
C ALA A 79 -27.09 -3.90 43.80
N LEU A 80 -27.83 -5.01 44.01
CA LEU A 80 -29.28 -5.15 44.31
C LEU A 80 -30.23 -5.16 43.07
N ALA A 81 -31.23 -6.04 42.91
CA ALA A 81 -31.70 -7.22 43.64
C ALA A 81 -32.69 -8.02 42.72
N ALA A 82 -32.80 -9.33 42.92
CA ALA A 82 -33.84 -10.21 42.35
C ALA A 82 -35.15 -10.15 43.19
N PRO A 83 -36.31 -10.64 42.69
CA PRO A 83 -36.68 -12.04 43.00
C PRO A 83 -37.55 -12.82 41.97
N ALA A 84 -37.27 -14.13 41.88
CA ALA A 84 -38.14 -15.34 41.93
C ALA A 84 -39.45 -15.54 41.11
N LYS A 85 -39.41 -16.62 40.29
CA LYS A 85 -40.31 -17.83 40.16
C LYS A 85 -41.67 -17.81 39.38
N ALA A 86 -41.66 -18.60 38.27
CA ALA A 86 -42.61 -19.50 37.55
C ALA A 86 -44.08 -19.73 38.03
N PRO A 87 -45.03 -20.33 37.24
CA PRO A 87 -44.84 -21.30 36.13
C PRO A 87 -45.81 -21.24 34.89
N ALA A 88 -45.59 -22.20 33.97
CA ALA A 88 -46.26 -22.48 32.68
C ALA A 88 -47.74 -22.92 32.78
N PRO A 89 -48.46 -23.06 31.64
CA PRO A 89 -48.75 -24.43 31.17
C PRO A 89 -48.93 -24.67 29.64
N ALA A 90 -48.81 -25.95 29.30
CA ALA A 90 -49.58 -26.78 28.34
C ALA A 90 -49.37 -26.72 26.81
N ALA A 91 -49.02 -27.90 26.27
CA ALA A 91 -49.13 -28.36 24.88
C ALA A 91 -50.57 -28.81 24.53
N PRO A 92 -50.85 -29.11 23.25
CA PRO A 92 -51.04 -30.51 22.80
C PRO A 92 -50.26 -30.79 21.49
N SER A 93 -49.58 -31.93 21.26
CA SER A 93 -49.99 -33.36 21.16
C SER A 93 -50.82 -33.70 19.91
N GLY A 94 -50.31 -34.64 19.09
CA GLY A 94 -51.04 -35.39 18.05
C GLY A 94 -50.41 -35.32 16.66
N ASP A 95 -49.41 -36.16 16.33
CA ASP A 95 -49.54 -37.47 15.63
C ASP A 95 -49.92 -37.33 14.14
N GLY A 96 -49.33 -37.96 13.13
CA GLY A 96 -48.38 -39.07 12.96
C GLY A 96 -48.51 -39.48 11.48
N ARG A 97 -47.44 -39.66 10.69
CA ARG A 97 -46.80 -40.95 10.31
C ARG A 97 -45.88 -40.61 9.11
N ALA A 98 -44.60 -40.99 9.12
CA ALA A 98 -44.04 -42.30 8.69
C ALA A 98 -44.38 -42.59 7.21
N SER A 99 -43.48 -42.89 6.29
CA SER A 99 -42.22 -43.66 6.29
C SER A 99 -41.56 -43.47 4.88
N GLU A 100 -40.34 -43.86 4.47
CA GLU A 100 -39.20 -44.61 5.02
C GLU A 100 -37.99 -44.47 4.07
N ALA A 101 -36.77 -44.57 4.64
CA ALA A 101 -35.53 -45.22 4.16
C ALA A 101 -34.90 -44.85 2.77
N ALA A 102 -33.58 -44.77 2.56
CA ALA A 102 -32.48 -45.49 3.23
C ALA A 102 -31.10 -44.80 3.06
N ALA A 103 -30.32 -44.87 4.15
CA ALA A 103 -28.87 -45.07 4.34
C ALA A 103 -27.82 -44.71 3.25
N ALA A 104 -26.78 -43.94 3.66
CA ALA A 104 -25.41 -44.44 3.88
C ALA A 104 -24.51 -43.36 4.51
N GLY A 105 -23.68 -43.77 5.47
CA GLY A 105 -22.97 -42.95 6.45
C GLY A 105 -21.60 -42.36 6.03
N PRO A 106 -20.71 -42.01 7.00
CA PRO A 106 -20.14 -40.67 7.07
C PRO A 106 -18.60 -40.60 7.02
N SER A 107 -18.05 -39.39 6.85
CA SER A 107 -16.73 -39.02 7.36
C SER A 107 -16.61 -37.50 7.58
N ALA A 108 -16.35 -37.12 8.84
CA ALA A 108 -15.88 -35.81 9.30
C ALA A 108 -14.36 -35.93 9.62
N PRO A 109 -13.64 -34.92 10.21
CA PRO A 109 -13.91 -33.51 10.54
C PRO A 109 -12.66 -32.61 10.18
N PRO A 110 -12.26 -31.55 10.92
CA PRO A 110 -12.94 -30.40 11.56
C PRO A 110 -12.50 -29.05 10.88
N GLY A 111 -13.16 -27.90 11.00
CA GLY A 111 -13.43 -27.09 12.20
C GLY A 111 -12.73 -25.72 12.05
N ALA A 112 -13.48 -24.63 11.90
CA ALA A 112 -12.99 -23.27 12.11
C ALA A 112 -14.17 -22.36 12.47
N GLU A 113 -14.07 -21.80 13.67
CA GLU A 113 -15.12 -21.11 14.41
C GLU A 113 -15.51 -19.76 13.81
N ALA A 114 -16.75 -19.37 14.12
CA ALA A 114 -17.31 -18.05 13.84
C ALA A 114 -16.65 -16.98 14.71
N GLY A 115 -15.97 -16.03 14.09
CA GLY A 115 -15.34 -14.87 14.74
C GLY A 115 -15.73 -13.54 14.08
N ALA A 116 -16.50 -12.73 14.83
CA ALA A 116 -16.83 -11.31 14.67
C ALA A 116 -16.31 -10.54 13.42
N ALA A 117 -17.14 -10.45 12.37
CA ALA A 117 -16.90 -9.66 11.15
C ALA A 117 -17.20 -8.13 11.28
N GLY A 118 -17.21 -7.57 12.50
CA GLY A 118 -17.69 -6.20 12.75
C GLY A 118 -16.66 -5.08 12.67
N THR A 119 -15.36 -5.35 12.86
CA THR A 119 -14.38 -4.29 13.17
C THR A 119 -13.45 -3.93 12.00
N ALA A 120 -13.06 -4.90 11.16
CA ALA A 120 -12.14 -4.68 10.04
C ALA A 120 -12.72 -3.75 8.95
N LYS A 121 -14.03 -3.86 8.70
CA LYS A 121 -14.74 -3.04 7.70
C LYS A 121 -14.82 -1.57 8.14
N ALA A 122 -15.03 -1.33 9.43
CA ALA A 122 -15.06 0.02 10.02
C ALA A 122 -13.66 0.68 10.01
N ALA A 123 -12.60 -0.06 10.33
CA ALA A 123 -11.23 0.44 10.27
C ALA A 123 -10.80 0.79 8.84
N ARG A 124 -11.19 -0.03 7.86
CA ARG A 124 -10.93 0.24 6.44
C ARG A 124 -11.68 1.47 5.93
N LYS A 125 -12.94 1.64 6.33
CA LYS A 125 -13.77 2.81 6.02
C LYS A 125 -13.23 4.10 6.66
N ARG A 126 -12.68 4.03 7.88
CA ARG A 126 -12.01 5.17 8.53
C ARG A 126 -10.71 5.55 7.82
N ARG A 127 -9.90 4.58 7.40
CA ARG A 127 -8.67 4.81 6.62
C ARG A 127 -8.97 5.40 5.23
N SER A 128 -9.99 4.91 4.53
CA SER A 128 -10.40 5.46 3.24
C SER A 128 -10.95 6.89 3.36
N LYS A 129 -11.71 7.20 4.42
CA LYS A 129 -12.19 8.57 4.68
C LYS A 129 -11.04 9.53 4.98
N LYS A 130 -10.03 9.12 5.75
CA LYS A 130 -8.82 9.91 6.01
C LYS A 130 -7.97 10.12 4.75
N ALA A 131 -7.85 9.09 3.92
CA ALA A 131 -7.18 9.16 2.61
C ALA A 131 -7.86 10.16 1.67
N ALA A 132 -9.19 10.08 1.54
CA ALA A 132 -9.98 11.00 0.72
C ALA A 132 -9.91 12.45 1.23
N ALA A 133 -9.92 12.66 2.54
CA ALA A 133 -9.83 13.99 3.14
C ALA A 133 -8.49 14.68 2.84
N GLN A 134 -7.37 13.94 2.80
CA GLN A 134 -6.09 14.54 2.44
C GLN A 134 -5.94 14.82 0.95
N ILE A 135 -6.46 13.94 0.09
CA ILE A 135 -6.52 14.23 -1.35
C ILE A 135 -7.37 15.50 -1.57
N ALA A 136 -8.47 15.66 -0.84
CA ALA A 136 -9.32 16.85 -0.91
C ALA A 136 -8.67 18.11 -0.30
N ALA A 137 -7.96 18.01 0.83
CA ALA A 137 -7.27 19.14 1.46
C ALA A 137 -6.18 19.74 0.56
N VAL A 138 -5.57 18.91 -0.27
CA VAL A 138 -4.56 19.33 -1.27
C VAL A 138 -5.20 20.00 -2.50
N GLN A 139 -6.51 19.82 -2.75
CA GLN A 139 -7.22 20.35 -3.92
C GLN A 139 -7.67 21.83 -3.78
N VAL A 140 -7.58 22.42 -2.58
CA VAL A 140 -8.06 23.79 -2.32
C VAL A 140 -6.89 24.77 -2.27
N GLY A 141 -6.43 25.20 -3.45
CA GLY A 141 -5.37 26.21 -3.57
C GLY A 141 -5.13 26.59 -5.03
N ALA A 142 -5.77 27.67 -5.48
CA ALA A 142 -5.65 28.20 -6.83
C ALA A 142 -4.94 29.56 -6.83
N SER A 143 -3.88 29.71 -7.65
CA SER A 143 -3.63 30.88 -8.52
C SER A 143 -2.26 30.83 -9.23
N ALA A 144 -2.32 30.87 -10.57
CA ALA A 144 -1.46 31.42 -11.64
C ALA A 144 0.10 31.45 -11.63
N SER A 145 0.63 30.91 -12.76
CA SER A 145 1.65 31.42 -13.73
C SER A 145 3.17 31.55 -13.44
N ALA A 146 3.94 30.89 -14.32
CA ALA A 146 4.98 31.43 -15.24
C ALA A 146 6.42 30.84 -15.19
N ALA A 147 6.90 30.52 -16.41
CA ALA A 147 8.26 30.49 -16.98
C ALA A 147 9.34 29.54 -16.43
N ALA A 148 9.89 28.74 -17.35
CA ALA A 148 11.11 27.95 -17.21
C ALA A 148 12.33 28.72 -17.72
N PRO A 149 13.52 28.59 -17.10
CA PRO A 149 14.77 28.86 -17.77
C PRO A 149 15.46 27.55 -18.21
N ALA A 150 16.03 27.61 -19.41
CA ALA A 150 17.01 26.66 -19.91
C ALA A 150 18.40 27.03 -19.38
N GLY A 151 19.26 26.03 -19.13
CA GLY A 151 20.71 26.22 -19.28
C GLY A 151 21.64 25.49 -18.31
N ALA A 152 22.69 24.95 -18.94
CA ALA A 152 24.05 24.71 -18.44
C ALA A 152 24.37 23.41 -17.68
N ALA A 153 25.06 22.53 -18.41
CA ALA A 153 25.84 21.42 -17.89
C ALA A 153 27.16 21.92 -17.27
N GLY A 154 27.48 21.46 -16.06
CA GLY A 154 28.79 21.58 -15.42
C GLY A 154 29.07 20.32 -14.59
N ARG A 155 30.27 19.76 -14.72
CA ARG A 155 30.75 18.54 -14.01
C ARG A 155 31.53 18.90 -12.74
N HIS A 156 31.57 17.91 -11.83
CA HIS A 156 32.49 17.66 -10.71
C HIS A 156 32.04 18.04 -9.28
N GLY A 157 32.22 17.09 -8.35
CA GLY A 157 32.15 17.28 -6.91
C GLY A 157 31.24 16.28 -6.19
N GLY A 158 31.82 15.31 -5.49
CA GLY A 158 31.11 14.37 -4.62
C GLY A 158 30.68 15.03 -3.30
N GLU A 159 29.78 15.99 -3.39
CA GLU A 159 29.09 16.61 -2.27
C GLU A 159 27.66 16.05 -2.21
N ALA A 160 27.07 15.93 -1.02
CA ALA A 160 25.67 15.52 -0.91
C ALA A 160 24.84 16.47 -1.77
N ALA A 161 24.19 15.94 -2.81
CA ALA A 161 23.49 16.75 -3.80
C ALA A 161 22.60 17.78 -3.08
N PRO A 162 22.71 19.08 -3.42
CA PRO A 162 21.94 20.11 -2.73
C PRO A 162 20.46 19.71 -2.76
N THR A 163 19.80 19.79 -1.60
CA THR A 163 18.37 19.50 -1.50
C THR A 163 17.64 20.45 -2.42
N LYS A 164 17.14 19.91 -3.54
CA LYS A 164 16.44 20.71 -4.54
C LYS A 164 15.27 21.40 -3.87
N ARG A 165 15.27 22.74 -3.91
CA ARG A 165 14.20 23.56 -3.35
C ARG A 165 12.86 23.09 -3.90
N ARG A 166 12.00 22.56 -3.02
CA ARG A 166 10.64 22.18 -3.37
C ARG A 166 9.82 23.42 -3.75
N ILE A 167 8.99 23.27 -4.78
CA ILE A 167 8.12 24.33 -5.31
C ILE A 167 6.66 23.95 -5.10
N LYS A 168 5.83 24.93 -4.71
CA LYS A 168 4.39 24.73 -4.61
C LYS A 168 3.79 24.81 -6.02
N ARG A 169 3.26 23.69 -6.52
CA ARG A 169 2.54 23.61 -7.81
C ARG A 169 1.09 23.22 -7.57
N ALA A 170 0.20 23.76 -8.40
CA ALA A 170 -1.18 23.32 -8.46
C ALA A 170 -1.24 21.86 -8.94
N LEU A 171 -2.23 21.11 -8.44
CA LEU A 171 -2.43 19.73 -8.88
C LEU A 171 -2.84 19.70 -10.35
N PRO A 172 -2.35 18.72 -11.12
CA PRO A 172 -2.78 18.54 -12.49
C PRO A 172 -4.27 18.18 -12.53
N ALA A 173 -4.98 18.72 -13.53
CA ALA A 173 -6.39 18.44 -13.71
C ALA A 173 -6.61 16.92 -13.93
N PRO A 174 -7.69 16.35 -13.35
CA PRO A 174 -8.02 14.96 -13.62
C PRO A 174 -8.40 14.77 -15.10
N PRO A 175 -8.26 13.55 -15.64
CA PRO A 175 -8.74 13.26 -16.99
C PRO A 175 -10.26 13.45 -17.06
N PRO A 176 -10.81 13.71 -18.26
CA PRO A 176 -12.25 13.75 -18.44
C PRO A 176 -12.88 12.43 -17.98
N LYS A 177 -14.06 12.52 -17.37
CA LYS A 177 -14.82 11.35 -16.91
C LYS A 177 -15.13 10.46 -18.11
N ALA A 178 -14.69 9.20 -18.04
CA ALA A 178 -15.02 8.22 -19.07
C ALA A 178 -16.53 7.97 -19.08
N GLU A 179 -17.09 7.86 -20.29
CA GLU A 179 -18.51 7.57 -20.50
C GLU A 179 -18.88 6.20 -19.92
N GLY A 180 -19.94 6.18 -19.11
CA GLY A 180 -20.47 4.98 -18.50
C GLY A 180 -21.53 5.28 -17.45
N PRO A 181 -22.20 4.24 -16.91
CA PRO A 181 -23.16 4.38 -15.82
C PRO A 181 -22.52 5.07 -14.61
N ASP A 182 -23.35 5.79 -13.85
CA ASP A 182 -22.85 6.51 -12.68
C ASP A 182 -22.43 5.57 -11.55
N ILE A 183 -21.58 6.04 -10.65
CA ILE A 183 -21.06 5.27 -9.50
C ILE A 183 -22.20 4.73 -8.64
N ARG A 184 -23.31 5.49 -8.53
CA ARG A 184 -24.49 5.12 -7.73
C ARG A 184 -25.19 3.85 -8.23
N THR A 185 -24.95 3.44 -9.46
CA THR A 185 -25.52 2.18 -10.00
C THR A 185 -24.79 0.94 -9.51
N LEU A 186 -23.62 1.09 -8.87
CA LEU A 186 -22.86 -0.05 -8.37
C LEU A 186 -23.59 -0.75 -7.21
N ARG A 187 -23.76 -2.07 -7.35
CA ARG A 187 -24.39 -2.96 -6.39
C ARG A 187 -23.36 -4.03 -5.98
N PRO A 188 -22.87 -4.05 -4.74
CA PRO A 188 -21.98 -5.10 -4.30
C PRO A 188 -22.72 -6.42 -4.12
N ASN A 189 -21.99 -7.54 -4.22
CA ASN A 189 -22.52 -8.84 -3.85
C ASN A 189 -22.77 -8.95 -2.32
N ARG A 190 -23.32 -10.09 -1.87
CA ARG A 190 -23.57 -10.36 -0.43
C ARG A 190 -22.33 -10.13 0.46
N ASN A 191 -21.14 -10.30 -0.10
CA ASN A 191 -19.86 -10.15 0.62
C ASN A 191 -19.31 -8.72 0.57
N GLY A 192 -19.99 -7.78 -0.09
CA GLY A 192 -19.52 -6.40 -0.23
C GLY A 192 -18.53 -6.16 -1.37
N MET A 193 -18.43 -7.10 -2.32
CA MET A 193 -17.42 -7.10 -3.39
C MET A 193 -18.02 -6.69 -4.76
N ILE A 194 -17.18 -6.09 -5.59
CA ILE A 194 -17.41 -5.68 -6.97
C ILE A 194 -16.35 -6.31 -7.86
N ARG A 195 -16.73 -6.74 -9.06
CA ARG A 195 -15.78 -7.31 -10.02
C ARG A 195 -15.03 -6.19 -10.74
N LEU A 196 -13.70 -6.18 -10.62
CA LEU A 196 -12.82 -5.33 -11.41
C LEU A 196 -12.20 -6.16 -12.53
N ARG A 197 -12.38 -5.72 -13.78
CA ARG A 197 -11.74 -6.32 -14.95
C ARG A 197 -10.76 -5.36 -15.62
N GLY A 198 -9.76 -5.90 -16.29
CA GLY A 198 -8.79 -5.08 -17.02
C GLY A 198 -7.99 -5.88 -18.04
N ARG A 199 -7.00 -5.20 -18.62
CA ARG A 199 -5.98 -5.79 -19.49
C ARG A 199 -4.61 -5.62 -18.86
N THR A 200 -3.74 -6.58 -19.09
CA THR A 200 -2.30 -6.46 -18.81
C THR A 200 -1.62 -5.64 -19.91
N ASP A 201 -0.35 -5.28 -19.72
CA ASP A 201 0.43 -4.56 -20.74
C ASP A 201 0.60 -5.38 -22.04
N LYS A 202 0.49 -6.71 -21.96
CA LYS A 202 0.49 -7.64 -23.11
C LYS A 202 -0.91 -7.87 -23.70
N GLY A 203 -1.92 -7.11 -23.28
CA GLY A 203 -3.30 -7.22 -23.77
C GLY A 203 -4.14 -8.36 -23.17
N ARG A 204 -3.54 -9.28 -22.39
CA ARG A 204 -4.26 -10.39 -21.71
C ARG A 204 -5.29 -9.85 -20.73
N ARG A 205 -6.50 -10.43 -20.75
CA ARG A 205 -7.61 -10.07 -19.88
C ARG A 205 -7.39 -10.65 -18.48
N TRP A 206 -7.82 -9.93 -17.46
CA TRP A 206 -7.85 -10.40 -16.08
C TRP A 206 -9.09 -9.87 -15.37
N GLN A 207 -9.46 -10.55 -14.29
CA GLN A 207 -10.56 -10.17 -13.41
C GLN A 207 -10.18 -10.43 -11.96
N GLN A 208 -10.65 -9.59 -11.06
CA GLN A 208 -10.44 -9.69 -9.63
C GLN A 208 -11.67 -9.16 -8.90
N GLU A 209 -12.02 -9.74 -7.77
CA GLU A 209 -13.03 -9.17 -6.88
C GLU A 209 -12.36 -8.20 -5.91
N ILE A 210 -12.92 -7.01 -5.81
CA ILE A 210 -12.44 -5.93 -4.94
C ILE A 210 -13.59 -5.41 -4.08
N ASP A 211 -13.29 -4.78 -2.96
CA ASP A 211 -14.31 -4.19 -2.11
C ASP A 211 -15.02 -3.02 -2.79
N TYR A 212 -16.30 -2.83 -2.42
CA TYR A 212 -17.13 -1.73 -2.89
C TYR A 212 -16.47 -0.35 -2.71
N ASP A 213 -15.91 -0.08 -1.53
CA ASP A 213 -15.26 1.21 -1.25
C ASP A 213 -14.08 1.47 -2.20
N LEU A 214 -13.30 0.43 -2.51
CA LEU A 214 -12.20 0.53 -3.46
C LEU A 214 -12.74 0.76 -4.88
N ALA A 215 -13.80 0.08 -5.28
CA ALA A 215 -14.43 0.28 -6.57
C ALA A 215 -14.92 1.72 -6.75
N VAL A 216 -15.59 2.28 -5.74
CA VAL A 216 -16.05 3.68 -5.71
C VAL A 216 -14.87 4.63 -5.87
N THR A 217 -13.78 4.42 -5.12
CA THR A 217 -12.59 5.27 -5.22
C THR A 217 -11.97 5.21 -6.61
N LEU A 218 -11.82 4.02 -7.20
CA LEU A 218 -11.23 3.87 -8.53
C LEU A 218 -12.06 4.57 -9.62
N VAL A 219 -13.38 4.55 -9.53
CA VAL A 219 -14.24 5.24 -10.51
C VAL A 219 -14.23 6.75 -10.26
N ARG A 220 -14.37 7.18 -9.01
CA ARG A 220 -14.34 8.60 -8.63
C ARG A 220 -13.03 9.28 -9.04
N GLU A 221 -11.92 8.58 -8.88
CA GLU A 221 -10.60 9.09 -9.22
C GLU A 221 -10.18 8.76 -10.67
N HIS A 222 -11.13 8.40 -11.53
CA HIS A 222 -10.95 8.26 -12.98
C HIS A 222 -9.98 7.14 -13.40
N MET A 223 -9.79 6.12 -12.56
CA MET A 223 -8.96 4.96 -12.87
C MET A 223 -9.77 3.81 -13.52
N ALA A 224 -11.07 3.79 -13.26
CA ALA A 224 -12.00 2.79 -13.77
C ALA A 224 -13.32 3.43 -14.22
N VAL A 225 -14.06 2.71 -15.04
CA VAL A 225 -15.42 3.07 -15.47
C VAL A 225 -16.39 1.95 -15.11
N VAL A 226 -17.61 2.30 -14.76
CA VAL A 226 -18.68 1.31 -14.55
C VAL A 226 -19.03 0.69 -15.90
N VAL A 227 -19.16 -0.63 -15.94
CA VAL A 227 -19.65 -1.35 -17.12
C VAL A 227 -21.08 -1.82 -16.88
N ASN A 228 -21.29 -2.44 -15.72
CA ASN A 228 -22.59 -2.89 -15.26
C ASN A 228 -22.64 -2.75 -13.73
N PRO A 229 -23.81 -2.92 -13.09
CA PRO A 229 -23.95 -2.72 -11.65
C PRO A 229 -22.95 -3.50 -10.78
N PHE A 230 -22.44 -4.63 -11.25
CA PHE A 230 -21.56 -5.51 -10.48
C PHE A 230 -20.10 -5.46 -10.94
N THR A 231 -19.79 -4.71 -12.01
CA THR A 231 -18.49 -4.77 -12.69
C THR A 231 -18.01 -3.39 -13.11
N ILE A 232 -16.79 -3.07 -12.69
CA ILE A 232 -16.02 -1.93 -13.19
C ILE A 232 -14.88 -2.41 -14.09
N ARG A 233 -14.50 -1.58 -15.06
CA ARG A 233 -13.38 -1.83 -15.97
C ARG A 233 -12.28 -0.80 -15.73
N ARG A 234 -11.07 -1.29 -15.49
CA ARG A 234 -9.87 -0.45 -15.44
C ARG A 234 -9.61 0.18 -16.82
N LEU A 235 -9.40 1.49 -16.85
CA LEU A 235 -9.19 2.25 -18.10
C LEU A 235 -7.78 2.06 -18.66
N TYR A 236 -6.77 2.09 -17.77
CA TYR A 236 -5.36 2.08 -18.16
C TYR A 236 -4.67 0.77 -17.75
N THR A 237 -3.82 0.23 -18.63
CA THR A 237 -2.80 -0.75 -18.23
C THR A 237 -1.73 -0.09 -17.35
N ASN A 238 -0.78 -0.84 -16.79
CA ASN A 238 0.26 -0.23 -15.96
C ASN A 238 1.19 0.67 -16.80
N LYS A 239 1.59 0.19 -17.99
CA LYS A 239 2.43 0.97 -18.92
C LYS A 239 1.67 2.19 -19.46
N ALA A 240 0.41 2.02 -19.87
CA ALA A 240 -0.40 3.12 -20.38
C ALA A 240 -0.67 4.17 -19.30
N PHE A 241 -0.96 3.74 -18.07
CA PHE A 241 -1.13 4.66 -16.94
C PHE A 241 0.15 5.45 -16.67
N ARG A 242 1.30 4.77 -16.69
CA ARG A 242 2.58 5.45 -16.49
C ARG A 242 2.82 6.51 -17.55
N HIS A 243 2.64 6.14 -18.81
CA HIS A 243 2.79 7.05 -19.92
C HIS A 243 1.85 8.26 -19.80
N TYR A 244 0.58 8.01 -19.47
CA TYR A 244 -0.44 9.05 -19.28
C TYR A 244 -0.03 10.10 -18.23
N ILE A 245 0.41 9.70 -17.03
CA ILE A 245 0.82 10.66 -15.98
C ILE A 245 2.03 11.48 -16.42
N LEU A 246 3.04 10.83 -17.02
CA LEU A 246 4.25 11.52 -17.46
C LEU A 246 3.95 12.52 -18.57
N THR A 247 3.12 12.15 -19.56
CA THR A 247 2.74 13.07 -20.66
C THR A 247 1.83 14.19 -20.19
N ARG A 248 0.86 13.90 -19.29
CA ARG A 248 -0.04 14.91 -18.69
C ARG A 248 0.75 15.99 -17.96
N ASP A 249 1.78 15.58 -17.22
CA ASP A 249 2.58 16.47 -16.39
C ASP A 249 3.80 17.04 -17.13
N HIS A 250 3.87 16.86 -18.46
CA HIS A 250 4.97 17.30 -19.32
C HIS A 250 6.36 16.86 -18.82
N TYR A 251 6.45 15.64 -18.30
CA TYR A 251 7.68 15.10 -17.70
C TYR A 251 8.31 16.06 -16.67
N THR A 252 7.49 16.84 -15.98
CA THR A 252 7.93 17.86 -15.04
C THR A 252 7.59 17.41 -13.62
N CYS A 253 8.63 17.21 -12.81
CA CYS A 253 8.54 16.83 -11.41
C CYS A 253 7.60 17.78 -10.66
N PHE A 254 6.60 17.21 -9.99
CA PHE A 254 5.65 17.96 -9.18
C PHE A 254 6.33 18.70 -8.03
N PHE A 255 7.38 18.12 -7.46
CA PHE A 255 8.01 18.62 -6.25
C PHE A 255 9.07 19.69 -6.51
N CYS A 256 9.97 19.49 -7.46
CA CYS A 256 11.11 20.40 -7.69
C CYS A 256 11.04 21.15 -9.03
N GLY A 257 10.08 20.85 -9.90
CA GLY A 257 9.92 21.51 -11.20
C GLY A 257 10.90 21.10 -12.29
N GLU A 258 11.90 20.28 -11.98
CA GLU A 258 12.82 19.74 -12.97
C GLU A 258 12.24 18.53 -13.73
N TYR A 259 12.99 18.00 -14.70
CA TYR A 259 12.62 16.79 -15.43
C TYR A 259 12.36 15.61 -14.48
N GLY A 260 11.24 14.91 -14.73
CA GLY A 260 10.79 13.74 -14.02
C GLY A 260 10.37 12.63 -14.99
N ASP A 261 10.85 11.42 -14.74
CA ASP A 261 10.56 10.23 -15.52
C ASP A 261 9.88 9.15 -14.68
N THR A 262 9.65 9.39 -13.38
CA THR A 262 8.97 8.47 -12.47
C THR A 262 7.59 8.99 -12.07
N ILE A 263 6.84 8.13 -11.39
CA ILE A 263 5.54 8.49 -10.82
C ILE A 263 5.63 8.26 -9.33
N ASP A 264 5.04 9.19 -8.60
CA ASP A 264 4.92 9.13 -7.16
C ASP A 264 3.45 9.34 -6.73
N HIS A 265 3.12 8.85 -5.54
CA HIS A 265 1.80 8.97 -4.94
C HIS A 265 1.79 10.13 -3.94
N LEU A 266 0.88 11.09 -4.14
CA LEU A 266 0.66 12.20 -3.20
C LEU A 266 0.35 11.64 -1.81
N LEU A 267 -0.65 10.77 -1.70
CA LEU A 267 -0.85 9.89 -0.56
C LEU A 267 -0.12 8.55 -0.79
N PRO A 268 0.90 8.20 0.01
CA PRO A 268 1.63 6.94 -0.17
C PRO A 268 0.75 5.70 -0.05
N ARG A 269 1.11 4.64 -0.78
CA ARG A 269 0.39 3.35 -0.75
C ARG A 269 0.30 2.75 0.65
N ALA A 270 1.36 2.88 1.45
CA ALA A 270 1.40 2.40 2.84
C ALA A 270 0.34 3.08 3.73
N LYS A 271 -0.09 4.29 3.35
CA LYS A 271 -1.09 5.11 4.05
C LYS A 271 -2.47 5.04 3.41
N GLY A 272 -2.67 4.12 2.46
CA GLY A 272 -3.96 3.87 1.81
C GLY A 272 -4.16 4.59 0.47
N GLY A 273 -3.14 5.25 -0.07
CA GLY A 273 -3.23 5.85 -1.39
C GLY A 273 -3.31 4.83 -2.51
N HIS A 274 -4.13 5.11 -3.51
CA HIS A 274 -4.33 4.26 -4.67
C HIS A 274 -3.59 4.81 -5.90
N THR A 275 -3.30 3.92 -6.85
CA THR A 275 -2.71 4.32 -8.13
C THR A 275 -3.83 4.81 -9.04
N THR A 276 -4.07 6.11 -9.02
CA THR A 276 -5.15 6.78 -9.75
C THR A 276 -4.64 8.10 -10.34
N PRO A 277 -5.26 8.61 -11.42
CA PRO A 277 -4.92 9.91 -11.98
C PRO A 277 -4.88 11.05 -10.97
N VAL A 278 -5.76 11.04 -9.97
CA VAL A 278 -5.86 12.10 -8.96
C VAL A 278 -4.75 12.02 -7.91
N ASN A 279 -4.33 10.81 -7.53
CA ASN A 279 -3.33 10.61 -6.47
C ASN A 279 -1.89 10.46 -7.00
N CYS A 280 -1.70 10.31 -8.32
CA CYS A 280 -0.38 10.13 -8.93
C CYS A 280 0.08 11.37 -9.70
N VAL A 281 1.35 11.72 -9.51
CA VAL A 281 2.03 12.83 -10.20
C VAL A 281 3.37 12.39 -10.77
N CYS A 282 3.86 13.11 -11.77
CA CYS A 282 5.22 12.98 -12.25
C CYS A 282 6.23 13.43 -11.18
N ALA A 283 7.28 12.66 -10.98
CA ALA A 283 8.35 12.97 -10.05
C ALA A 283 9.72 12.56 -10.62
N CYS A 284 10.76 13.33 -10.30
CA CYS A 284 12.14 12.90 -10.54
C CYS A 284 12.52 11.80 -9.53
N ASN A 285 13.51 10.99 -9.90
CA ASN A 285 13.95 9.87 -9.06
C ASN A 285 14.43 10.31 -7.66
N LEU A 286 15.09 11.47 -7.56
CA LEU A 286 15.59 12.00 -6.29
C LEU A 286 14.45 12.38 -5.34
N CYS A 287 13.47 13.19 -5.79
CA CYS A 287 12.33 13.58 -4.97
C CYS A 287 11.47 12.38 -4.58
N ASN A 288 11.22 11.45 -5.51
CA ASN A 288 10.45 10.23 -5.25
C ASN A 288 11.10 9.38 -4.14
N GLN A 289 12.42 9.17 -4.21
CA GLN A 289 13.14 8.44 -3.16
C GLN A 289 13.20 9.20 -1.83
N SER A 290 13.34 10.52 -1.86
CA SER A 290 13.37 11.37 -0.67
C SER A 290 12.02 11.40 0.05
N LYS A 291 10.90 11.44 -0.69
CA LYS A 291 9.54 11.40 -0.12
C LYS A 291 9.23 10.04 0.48
N ALA A 292 9.57 8.95 -0.22
CA ALA A 292 9.29 7.58 0.23
C ALA A 292 7.83 7.38 0.71
N ASP A 293 7.63 7.08 1.99
CA ASP A 293 6.31 6.88 2.60
C ASP A 293 5.83 8.07 3.44
N ARG A 294 6.50 9.22 3.35
CA ARG A 294 6.16 10.45 4.07
C ARG A 294 4.86 11.06 3.55
N TRP A 295 4.17 11.78 4.44
CA TRP A 295 2.98 12.53 4.05
C TRP A 295 3.38 13.67 3.10
N LEU A 296 2.47 14.08 2.20
CA LEU A 296 2.76 15.14 1.25
C LEU A 296 3.11 16.45 1.97
N ASP A 297 2.27 16.87 2.93
CA ASP A 297 2.42 18.14 3.62
C ASP A 297 3.76 18.21 4.36
N GLU A 298 4.07 17.15 5.10
CA GLU A 298 5.35 16.99 5.80
C GLU A 298 6.54 17.07 4.84
N PHE A 299 6.46 16.38 3.71
CA PHE A 299 7.51 16.43 2.69
C PHE A 299 7.65 17.80 2.04
N MET A 300 6.58 18.58 1.91
CA MET A 300 6.62 19.92 1.29
C MET A 300 7.07 21.01 2.27
N GLN A 301 7.01 20.77 3.59
CA GLN A 301 7.37 21.73 4.64
C GLN A 301 8.87 21.73 4.99
N ASP A 302 9.58 20.62 4.77
CA ASP A 302 11.00 20.47 5.12
C ASP A 302 11.99 21.39 4.39
N ASP A 303 11.57 22.10 3.33
CA ASP A 303 12.40 23.07 2.59
C ASP A 303 11.98 24.54 2.82
N ALA A 304 11.10 24.79 3.80
CA ALA A 304 10.65 26.13 4.16
C ALA A 304 11.60 26.82 5.13
#